data_AF-A0AAN7ZAW2-F1
#
_entry.id   AF-A0AAN7ZAW2-F1
#
_cell.length_a   1.000
_cell.length_b   1.000
_cell.length_c   1.000
_cell.angle_alpha   90.00
_cell.angle_beta   90.00
_cell.angle_gamma   90.00
#
_symmetry.space_group_name_H-M   'P 1'
#
loop_
_entity.id
_entity.type
_entity.pdbx_description
1 polymer ?
#
loop_
_entity_poly.entity_id
_entity_poly.type
_entity_poly.pdbx_seq_one_letter_code
_entity_poly.pdbx_strand_id
1 'polypeptide(L)' 'MQHCFDYLRQALMCAADPTLEIRNESINGVTGWGTSHQCRDFEALKRWTEQHRYNNEGGIQN' A
#
# COMPACT_ATOMS: atom_id res chain seq x y z
N MET A 1 1.17 -25.49 7.27
CA MET A 1 0.97 -24.55 6.14
C MET A 1 0.61 -23.11 6.56
N GLN A 2 0.16 -22.83 7.80
CA GLN A 2 -0.11 -21.45 8.27
C GLN A 2 1.12 -20.54 8.28
N HIS A 3 2.32 -21.08 8.53
CA HIS A 3 3.54 -20.29 8.67
C HIS A 3 4.00 -19.60 7.37
N CYS A 4 3.78 -20.24 6.21
CA CYS A 4 4.15 -19.64 4.92
C CYS A 4 3.31 -18.40 4.60
N PHE A 5 2.00 -18.48 4.86
CA PHE A 5 1.08 -17.36 4.65
C PHE A 5 1.37 -16.22 5.63
N ASP A 6 1.70 -16.54 6.88
CA ASP A 6 2.05 -15.50 7.85
C ASP A 6 3.35 -14.77 7.47
N TYR A 7 4.35 -15.51 6.98
CA TYR A 7 5.59 -14.90 6.48
C TYR A 7 5.34 -13.98 5.27
N LEU A 8 4.51 -14.41 4.32
CA LEU A 8 4.11 -13.57 3.18
C LEU A 8 3.35 -12.33 3.63
N ARG A 9 2.42 -12.47 4.57
CA ARG A 9 1.67 -11.33 5.14
C ARG A 9 2.62 -10.32 5.80
N GLN A 10 3.54 -10.78 6.65
CA GLN A 10 4.51 -9.91 7.32
C GLN A 10 5.44 -9.20 6.32
N ALA A 11 5.89 -9.91 5.26
CA ALA A 11 6.71 -9.31 4.21
C ALA A 11 5.97 -8.20 3.46
N LEU A 12 4.69 -8.44 3.10
CA LEU A 12 3.85 -7.42 2.45
C LEU A 12 3.59 -6.21 3.34
N MET A 13 3.33 -6.42 4.64
CA MET A 13 3.14 -5.32 5.60
C MET A 13 4.41 -4.47 5.77
N CYS A 14 5.58 -5.11 5.82
CA CYS A 14 6.86 -4.44 5.95
C CYS A 14 7.21 -3.61 4.72
N ALA A 15 6.88 -4.12 3.53
CA ALA A 15 7.12 -3.46 2.25
C ALA A 15 5.94 -2.60 1.78
N ALA A 16 4.92 -2.36 2.62
CA ALA A 16 3.74 -1.60 2.24
C ALA A 16 4.10 -0.14 1.95
N ASP A 17 3.79 0.30 0.73
CA ASP A 17 4.14 1.63 0.25
C ASP A 17 2.92 2.36 -0.34
N PRO A 18 2.43 3.42 0.32
CA PRO A 18 1.32 4.23 -0.18
C PRO A 18 1.76 5.38 -1.09
N THR A 19 3.03 5.44 -1.50
CA THR A 19 3.55 6.57 -2.28
C THR A 19 2.89 6.66 -3.64
N LEU A 20 2.38 7.85 -3.98
CA LEU A 20 1.80 8.13 -5.29
C LEU A 20 2.90 8.48 -6.29
N GLU A 21 2.92 7.77 -7.40
CA GLU A 21 3.82 8.03 -8.51
C GLU A 21 3.48 9.35 -9.22
N ILE A 22 4.51 10.09 -9.63
CA ILE A 22 4.33 11.36 -10.34
C ILE A 22 3.93 11.08 -11.80
N ARG A 23 2.82 11.69 -12.23
CA ARG A 23 2.37 11.59 -13.63
C ARG A 23 3.38 12.28 -14.56
N ASN A 24 3.85 11.52 -15.55
CA ASN A 24 4.62 12.02 -16.68
C ASN A 24 3.67 12.42 -17.81
N GLU A 25 3.67 13.71 -18.15
CA GLU A 25 2.78 14.28 -19.16
C GLU A 25 3.08 13.79 -20.58
N SER A 26 4.35 13.57 -20.91
CA SER A 26 4.79 13.17 -22.25
C SER A 26 4.34 11.76 -22.63
N ILE A 27 4.22 10.86 -21.65
CA ILE A 27 3.76 9.48 -21.88
C ILE A 27 2.30 9.24 -21.43
N ASN A 28 1.63 10.29 -20.93
CA ASN A 28 0.29 10.19 -20.33
C ASN A 28 0.17 9.05 -19.29
N GLY A 29 1.17 8.91 -18.42
CA GLY A 29 1.30 7.76 -17.52
C GLY A 29 2.30 8.01 -16.40
N VAL A 30 2.84 6.94 -15.80
CA VAL A 30 3.91 6.99 -14.79
C VAL A 30 5.12 6.20 -15.28
N THR A 31 6.32 6.67 -14.95
CA THR A 31 7.57 5.99 -15.32
C THR A 31 7.96 4.90 -14.33
N GLY A 32 7.46 4.96 -13.09
CA GLY A 32 7.86 4.10 -11.98
C GLY A 32 9.28 4.39 -11.45
N TRP A 33 9.85 5.54 -11.80
CA TRP A 33 11.22 5.92 -11.41
C TRP A 33 11.27 7.39 -10.97
N GLY A 34 12.17 7.70 -10.03
CA GLY A 34 12.42 9.06 -9.55
C GLY A 34 11.51 9.50 -8.39
N THR A 35 10.54 8.67 -8.00
CA THR A 35 9.71 8.87 -6.82
C THR A 35 10.48 8.39 -5.58
N SER A 36 10.57 9.24 -4.55
CA SER A 36 11.23 8.87 -3.30
C SER A 36 10.27 8.07 -2.42
N HIS A 37 10.60 6.80 -2.21
CA HIS A 37 9.91 5.91 -1.30
C HIS A 37 10.50 6.06 0.10
N GLN A 38 9.67 5.98 1.14
CA GLN A 38 10.12 6.10 2.53
C GLN A 38 9.45 5.01 3.36
N CYS A 39 10.15 4.50 4.38
CA CYS A 39 9.57 3.54 5.31
C CYS A 39 8.33 4.12 6.00
N ARG A 40 7.31 3.29 6.22
CA ARG A 40 6.03 3.69 6.81
C ARG A 40 5.60 2.78 7.96
N ASP A 41 4.88 3.38 8.89
CA ASP A 41 4.15 2.66 9.91
C ASP A 41 2.91 2.01 9.28
N PHE A 42 2.93 0.68 9.17
CA PHE A 42 1.83 -0.09 8.60
C PHE A 42 0.51 0.13 9.35
N GLU A 43 0.54 0.30 10.68
CA GLU A 43 -0.68 0.53 11.47
C GLU A 43 -1.28 1.90 11.19
N ALA A 44 -0.44 2.92 10.99
CA ALA A 44 -0.91 4.22 10.54
C ALA A 44 -1.57 4.15 9.14
N LEU A 45 -0.96 3.39 8.23
CA LEU A 45 -1.51 3.18 6.88
C LEU A 45 -2.85 2.43 6.92
N LYS A 46 -2.94 1.36 7.73
CA LYS A 46 -4.18 0.58 7.93
C LYS A 46 -5.29 1.48 8.45
N ARG A 47 -5.04 2.24 9.53
CA ARG A 47 -6.03 3.16 10.12
C ARG A 47 -6.51 4.20 9.12
N TRP A 48 -5.61 4.82 8.36
CA TRP A 48 -5.98 5.81 7.35
C TRP A 48 -6.85 5.17 6.27
N THR A 49 -6.46 4.00 5.76
CA THR A 49 -7.22 3.29 4.71
C THR A 49 -8.61 2.90 5.20
N GLU A 50 -8.74 2.43 6.44
CA GLU A 50 -10.03 2.12 7.03
C GLU A 50 -10.93 3.35 7.13
N GLN A 51 -10.40 4.50 7.54
CA GLN A 51 -11.17 5.74 7.66
C GLN A 51 -11.64 6.29 6.31
N HIS A 52 -10.89 6.06 5.23
CA HIS A 52 -11.13 6.63 3.90
C HIS A 52 -11.65 5.61 2.88
N ARG A 53 -12.02 4.40 3.31
CA ARG A 53 -12.56 3.37 2.42
C ARG A 53 -13.88 3.82 1.80
N TYR A 54 -14.10 3.45 0.54
CA TYR A 54 -15.28 3.86 -0.23
C TYR A 54 -16.58 3.22 0.29
N ASN A 55 -16.56 1.94 0.67
CA ASN A 55 -17.70 1.23 1.26
C ASN A 55 -17.25 0.09 2.20
N ASN A 56 -18.22 -0.61 2.79
CA ASN A 56 -18.01 -1.72 3.72
C ASN A 56 -18.26 -3.10 3.09
N GLU A 57 -18.35 -3.18 1.76
CA GLU A 57 -18.76 -4.40 1.06
C GLU A 57 -17.62 -5.43 0.92
N GLY A 58 -16.39 -5.10 1.34
CA GLY A 58 -15.28 -6.04 1.49
C GLY A 58 -13.89 -5.39 1.47
N GLY A 59 -12.86 -6.17 1.85
CA GLY A 59 -11.44 -5.81 1.70
C GLY A 59 -10.67 -5.61 3.00
N ILE A 60 -11.15 -4.72 3.88
CA ILE A 60 -10.55 -4.47 5.20
C ILE A 60 -11.66 -4.57 6.24
N GLN A 61 -11.78 -5.75 6.84
CA GLN A 61 -12.75 -6.01 7.91
C GLN A 61 -12.03 -5.91 9.26
N ASN A 62 -12.68 -5.30 10.24
CA ASN A 62 -12.24 -5.31 11.64
C ASN A 62 -12.42 -6.69 12.27
#